data_AF-A0A3A1Y2T2-F1
#
_entry.id   AF-A0A3A1Y2T2-F1
#
_cell.length_a   1.000
_cell.length_b   1.000
_cell.length_c   1.000
_cell.angle_alpha   90.00
_cell.angle_beta   90.00
_cell.angle_gamma   90.00
#
_symmetry.space_group_name_H-M   'P 1'
#
loop_
_entity.id
_entity.type
_entity.pdbx_description
1 polymer ?
#
loop_
_entity_poly.entity_id
_entity_poly.type
_entity_poly.pdbx_seq_one_letter_code
_entity_poly.pdbx_strand_id
1 'polypeptide(L)'
;VLVEANKYLSKPQSTNTASLNPSLLKLPKQAVGKSCIVRVWLQHPIGSILNIEDSRANVRVPFRWSWGRVLILAIFAFFVTLWNPWSKLWKIKLNTHSLIQRCCFAASLLPFIAVGLITIFWNLRNATPMHFYTNGNYAYDFDQYAHTADALLKGQVHLNLPVPNELEHLQNPYDPTARNNLLNHSVQHMYWDYAYYKGHWYSYFGVLPAILLFLPYRIISRLWTPEGSMLPTTVATIIFLIGFLIAGSLLVIRIIEQTSKKVSLGTTSIVLALFFITSNTVYLWFRTSFYSVPMAASLFFTSLGLWCYLGFNKTHSLLNIVLGSFFIALNLGCRPTFSIAVLFALPAIYSHIEKDLPNILRNWKQVSSWHKPFKYFAAWILPCVITAIPFGIYNLLRFGSPLNFGNEYQITITDMTTMRLPSQNILPS
;
A
#
# COMPACT_ATOMS: atom_id res chain seq x y z
N VAL A 1 3.94 -9.70 -35.61
CA VAL A 1 4.04 -8.73 -36.73
C VAL A 1 5.49 -8.38 -37.01
N LEU A 2 5.89 -8.36 -38.28
CA LEU A 2 7.24 -8.01 -38.70
C LEU A 2 7.16 -7.00 -39.84
N VAL A 3 8.04 -6.00 -39.81
CA VAL A 3 8.04 -4.88 -40.76
C VAL A 3 9.34 -4.92 -41.55
N GLU A 4 9.23 -5.03 -42.86
CA GLU A 4 10.35 -4.99 -43.78
C GLU A 4 10.29 -3.65 -44.54
N ALA A 5 11.41 -2.93 -44.58
CA ALA A 5 11.54 -1.72 -45.38
C ALA A 5 12.71 -1.91 -46.35
N ASN A 6 12.39 -2.04 -47.64
CA ASN A 6 13.30 -2.48 -48.70
C ASN A 6 13.95 -3.85 -48.40
N LYS A 7 15.12 -3.87 -47.74
CA LYS A 7 15.86 -5.09 -47.34
C LYS A 7 16.16 -5.15 -45.83
N TYR A 8 15.66 -4.18 -45.07
CA TYR A 8 15.87 -4.09 -43.63
C TYR A 8 14.67 -4.67 -42.90
N LEU A 9 14.92 -5.61 -41.99
CA LEU A 9 13.89 -6.34 -41.24
C LEU A 9 13.82 -5.84 -39.80
N SER A 10 12.61 -5.56 -39.30
CA SER A 10 12.39 -5.28 -37.89
C SER A 10 12.43 -6.57 -37.07
N LYS A 11 12.70 -6.44 -35.77
CA LYS A 11 12.42 -7.55 -34.84
C LYS A 11 10.91 -7.87 -34.86
N PRO A 12 10.51 -9.15 -34.70
CA PRO A 12 9.11 -9.51 -34.51
C PRO A 12 8.52 -8.77 -33.30
N GLN A 13 7.35 -8.18 -33.49
CA GLN A 13 6.57 -7.49 -32.46
C GLN A 13 5.28 -8.26 -32.22
N SER A 14 4.98 -8.56 -30.95
CA SER A 14 3.65 -9.06 -30.56
C SER A 14 2.70 -7.86 -30.51
N THR A 15 1.65 -7.91 -31.31
CA THR A 15 0.53 -6.98 -31.22
C THR A 15 -0.57 -7.65 -30.42
N ASN A 16 -1.00 -7.03 -29.32
CA ASN A 16 -2.02 -7.57 -28.46
C ASN A 16 -3.34 -7.69 -29.25
N THR A 17 -3.86 -8.91 -29.43
CA THR A 17 -5.09 -9.18 -30.16
C THR A 17 -6.33 -8.60 -29.48
N ALA A 18 -6.23 -8.20 -28.20
CA ALA A 18 -7.31 -7.56 -27.44
C ALA A 18 -7.21 -6.02 -27.40
N SER A 19 -6.22 -5.38 -28.06
CA SER A 19 -6.10 -3.92 -27.96
C SER A 19 -7.04 -3.20 -28.93
N LEU A 20 -8.02 -2.47 -28.38
CA LEU A 20 -8.82 -1.44 -29.08
C LEU A 20 -7.99 -0.22 -29.52
N ASN A 21 -6.68 -0.23 -29.31
CA ASN A 21 -5.78 0.87 -29.64
C ASN A 21 -5.00 0.57 -30.93
N PRO A 22 -4.66 1.60 -31.73
CA PRO A 22 -3.86 1.43 -32.93
C PRO A 22 -2.49 0.81 -32.58
N SER A 23 -2.16 -0.31 -33.23
CA SER A 23 -0.84 -0.92 -33.10
C SER A 23 0.20 -0.08 -33.85
N LEU A 24 1.13 0.53 -33.12
CA LEU A 24 2.22 1.31 -33.70
C LEU A 24 3.34 0.38 -34.19
N LEU A 25 3.41 0.18 -35.50
CA LEU A 25 4.47 -0.59 -36.15
C LEU A 25 5.70 0.29 -36.38
N LYS A 26 6.84 -0.08 -35.79
CA LYS A 26 8.10 0.68 -35.94
C LYS A 26 8.87 0.23 -37.18
N LEU A 27 9.29 1.19 -38.02
CA LEU A 27 10.23 0.94 -39.11
C LEU A 27 11.64 0.65 -38.58
N PRO A 28 12.45 -0.16 -39.30
CA PRO A 28 13.87 -0.29 -39.04
C PRO A 28 14.57 1.08 -39.06
N LYS A 29 15.45 1.35 -38.10
CA LYS A 29 16.15 2.65 -37.99
C LYS A 29 16.87 3.04 -39.30
N GLN A 30 17.36 2.07 -40.04
CA GLN A 30 18.09 2.23 -41.30
C GLN A 30 17.22 2.75 -42.46
N ALA A 31 15.90 2.59 -42.35
CA ALA A 31 14.92 3.02 -43.35
C ALA A 31 14.32 4.40 -43.05
N VAL A 32 14.53 4.95 -41.84
CA VAL A 32 14.01 6.26 -41.45
C VAL A 32 14.66 7.36 -42.31
N GLY A 33 13.84 8.23 -42.89
CA GLY A 33 14.30 9.35 -43.73
C GLY A 33 14.67 8.97 -45.17
N LYS A 34 14.47 7.72 -45.59
CA LYS A 34 14.71 7.25 -46.96
C LYS A 34 13.41 6.84 -47.63
N SER A 35 13.30 7.07 -48.94
CA SER A 35 12.24 6.48 -49.74
C SER A 35 12.37 4.96 -49.70
N CYS A 36 11.32 4.26 -49.26
CA CYS A 36 11.33 2.82 -49.12
C CYS A 36 9.94 2.22 -49.32
N ILE A 37 9.91 0.96 -49.76
CA ILE A 37 8.71 0.14 -49.78
C ILE A 37 8.62 -0.58 -48.45
N VAL A 38 7.48 -0.42 -47.76
CA VAL A 38 7.21 -1.06 -46.47
C VAL A 38 6.30 -2.27 -46.70
N ARG A 39 6.75 -3.45 -46.30
CA ARG A 39 5.92 -4.67 -46.21
C ARG A 39 5.66 -5.01 -44.75
N VAL A 40 4.40 -5.29 -44.44
CA VAL A 40 3.97 -5.71 -43.10
C VAL A 40 3.57 -7.18 -43.16
N TRP A 41 4.24 -7.98 -42.36
CA TRP A 41 4.02 -9.41 -42.23
C TRP A 41 3.23 -9.69 -40.95
N LEU A 42 2.00 -10.19 -41.11
CA LEU A 42 1.12 -10.59 -40.02
C LEU A 42 1.17 -12.11 -39.87
N GLN A 43 1.39 -12.61 -38.65
CA GLN A 43 1.44 -14.04 -38.34
C GLN A 43 0.44 -14.33 -37.24
N HIS A 44 -0.56 -15.16 -37.54
CA HIS A 44 -1.64 -15.53 -36.64
C HIS A 44 -1.98 -17.03 -36.80
N PRO A 45 -2.60 -17.66 -35.77
CA PRO A 45 -3.08 -19.04 -35.88
C PRO A 45 -4.05 -19.23 -37.05
N ILE A 46 -4.01 -20.41 -37.66
CA ILE A 46 -4.93 -20.79 -38.75
C ILE A 46 -6.37 -20.66 -38.27
N GLY A 47 -7.23 -20.02 -39.08
CA GLY A 47 -8.63 -19.73 -38.74
C GLY A 47 -8.87 -18.40 -38.03
N SER A 48 -7.82 -17.61 -37.74
CA SER A 48 -7.98 -16.26 -37.18
C SER A 48 -8.62 -15.30 -38.18
N ILE A 49 -9.64 -14.55 -37.75
CA ILE A 49 -10.22 -13.43 -38.52
C ILE A 49 -9.49 -12.14 -38.12
N LEU A 50 -8.85 -11.48 -39.08
CA LEU A 50 -8.15 -10.22 -38.88
C LEU A 50 -8.97 -9.06 -39.47
N ASN A 51 -9.57 -8.24 -38.62
CA ASN A 51 -10.16 -6.97 -39.05
C ASN A 51 -9.07 -5.90 -39.14
N ILE A 52 -8.65 -5.59 -40.36
CA ILE A 52 -7.75 -4.47 -40.66
C ILE A 52 -8.63 -3.30 -41.11
N GLU A 53 -8.89 -2.35 -40.21
CA GLU A 53 -9.73 -1.19 -40.52
C GLU A 53 -8.98 -0.16 -41.38
N ASP A 54 -7.71 0.13 -41.07
CA ASP A 54 -6.92 1.15 -41.76
C ASP A 54 -5.40 0.93 -41.55
N SER A 55 -4.60 1.42 -42.48
CA SER A 55 -3.13 1.44 -42.43
C SER A 55 -2.63 2.80 -42.90
N ARG A 56 -2.05 3.58 -41.98
CA ARG A 56 -1.59 4.95 -42.26
C ARG A 56 -0.11 5.11 -41.92
N ALA A 57 0.66 5.64 -42.86
CA ALA A 57 2.05 6.02 -42.65
C ALA A 57 2.13 7.46 -42.10
N ASN A 58 3.10 7.72 -41.20
CA ASN A 58 3.37 9.05 -40.65
C ASN A 58 2.13 9.76 -40.09
N VAL A 59 1.28 9.02 -39.35
CA VAL A 59 0.11 9.62 -38.67
C VAL A 59 0.64 10.70 -37.73
N ARG A 60 0.50 11.96 -38.13
CA ARG A 60 0.68 13.10 -37.24
C ARG A 60 -0.49 13.01 -36.27
N VAL A 61 -0.22 12.71 -35.00
CA VAL A 61 -1.24 12.79 -33.97
C VAL A 61 -1.74 14.24 -33.99
N PRO A 62 -2.98 14.51 -34.44
CA PRO A 62 -3.43 15.90 -34.54
C PRO A 62 -3.43 16.49 -33.14
N PHE A 63 -3.01 17.75 -33.02
CA PHE A 63 -3.18 18.47 -31.76
C PHE A 63 -4.68 18.52 -31.43
N ARG A 64 -5.11 17.72 -30.46
CA ARG A 64 -6.51 17.66 -30.03
C ARG A 64 -6.69 18.65 -28.90
N TRP A 65 -7.18 19.85 -29.25
CA TRP A 65 -7.65 20.81 -28.27
C TRP A 65 -8.84 20.21 -27.52
N SER A 66 -8.78 20.21 -26.19
CA SER A 66 -9.87 19.75 -25.34
C SER A 66 -10.17 20.85 -24.33
N TRP A 67 -11.28 21.57 -24.54
CA TRP A 67 -11.75 22.57 -23.60
C TRP A 67 -11.92 22.02 -22.18
N GLY A 68 -12.29 20.74 -22.05
CA GLY A 68 -12.33 20.05 -20.75
C GLY A 68 -10.97 19.99 -20.07
N ARG A 69 -9.91 19.59 -20.78
CA ARG A 69 -8.54 19.58 -20.22
C ARG A 69 -8.05 20.99 -19.87
N VAL A 70 -8.32 21.95 -20.75
CA VAL A 70 -7.95 23.36 -20.52
C VAL A 70 -8.66 23.89 -19.28
N LEU A 71 -9.96 23.61 -19.12
CA LEU A 71 -10.72 24.00 -17.94
C LEU A 71 -10.16 23.35 -16.66
N ILE A 72 -9.83 22.05 -16.69
CA ILE A 72 -9.22 21.36 -15.55
C ILE A 72 -7.87 21.99 -15.18
N LEU A 73 -7.01 22.27 -16.17
CA LEU A 73 -5.73 22.93 -15.95
C LEU A 73 -5.91 24.36 -15.42
N ALA A 74 -6.90 25.10 -15.92
CA ALA A 74 -7.22 26.44 -15.45
C ALA A 74 -7.73 26.44 -14.00
N ILE A 75 -8.58 25.48 -13.63
CA ILE A 75 -9.04 25.27 -12.24
C ILE A 75 -7.84 24.94 -11.33
N PHE A 76 -6.96 24.03 -11.76
CA PHE A 76 -5.76 23.69 -11.01
C PHE A 76 -4.82 24.89 -10.84
N ALA A 77 -4.56 25.63 -11.93
CA ALA A 77 -3.77 26.84 -11.90
C ALA A 77 -4.39 27.89 -10.97
N PHE A 78 -5.71 28.07 -10.99
CA PHE A 78 -6.41 28.95 -10.07
C PHE A 78 -6.15 28.56 -8.60
N PHE A 79 -6.29 27.30 -8.22
CA PHE A 79 -5.97 26.85 -6.86
C PHE A 79 -4.51 27.09 -6.47
N VAL A 80 -3.56 26.88 -7.38
CA VAL A 80 -2.15 27.21 -7.16
C VAL A 80 -1.95 28.72 -6.97
N THR A 81 -2.64 29.57 -7.74
CA THR A 81 -2.54 31.03 -7.57
C THR A 81 -3.08 31.52 -6.22
N LEU A 82 -3.95 30.76 -5.54
CA LEU A 82 -4.38 31.08 -4.17
C LEU A 82 -3.23 30.99 -3.17
N TRP A 83 -2.12 30.34 -3.51
CA TRP A 83 -0.89 30.35 -2.71
C TRP A 83 -0.02 31.59 -2.94
N ASN A 84 -0.33 32.47 -3.89
CA ASN A 84 0.44 33.71 -4.07
C ASN A 84 0.34 34.62 -2.83
N PRO A 85 1.38 35.42 -2.51
CA PRO A 85 1.41 36.28 -1.32
C PRO A 85 0.25 37.28 -1.21
N TRP A 86 -0.36 37.64 -2.35
CA TRP A 86 -1.50 38.56 -2.41
C TRP A 86 -2.81 37.94 -1.90
N SER A 87 -2.86 36.61 -1.78
CA SER A 87 -4.04 35.88 -1.31
C SER A 87 -4.38 36.19 0.14
N LYS A 88 -5.69 36.26 0.44
CA LYS A 88 -6.19 36.42 1.82
C LYS A 88 -5.80 35.23 2.72
N LEU A 89 -5.45 34.07 2.16
CA LEU A 89 -5.01 32.89 2.93
C LEU A 89 -3.79 33.18 3.81
N TRP A 90 -2.93 34.11 3.41
CA TRP A 90 -1.76 34.51 4.19
C TRP A 90 -2.10 35.38 5.41
N LYS A 91 -3.28 36.03 5.39
CA LYS A 91 -3.75 36.92 6.47
C LYS A 91 -4.59 36.19 7.51
N ILE A 92 -5.20 35.05 7.14
CA ILE A 92 -6.04 34.26 8.03
C ILE A 92 -5.16 33.29 8.82
N LYS A 93 -5.19 33.39 10.15
CA LYS A 93 -4.46 32.47 11.04
C LYS A 93 -5.19 31.13 11.14
N LEU A 94 -4.43 30.04 11.26
CA LEU A 94 -4.96 28.73 11.58
C LEU A 94 -5.66 28.78 12.95
N ASN A 95 -6.91 28.32 12.99
CA ASN A 95 -7.72 28.18 14.20
C ASN A 95 -8.52 26.88 14.11
N THR A 96 -8.02 25.83 14.77
CA THR A 96 -8.67 24.50 14.77
C THR A 96 -9.98 24.44 15.55
N HIS A 97 -10.29 25.47 16.34
CA HIS A 97 -11.59 25.59 17.02
C HIS A 97 -12.65 26.26 16.14
N SER A 98 -12.27 26.89 15.02
CA SER A 98 -13.22 27.53 14.10
C SER A 98 -14.00 26.50 13.30
N LEU A 99 -15.33 26.52 13.44
CA LEU A 99 -16.22 25.65 12.64
C LEU A 99 -16.03 25.88 11.14
N ILE A 100 -15.89 27.14 10.71
CA ILE A 100 -15.71 27.51 9.30
C ILE A 100 -14.43 26.89 8.75
N GLN A 101 -13.30 27.01 9.46
CA GLN A 101 -12.04 26.41 8.99
C GLN A 101 -12.11 24.88 8.94
N ARG A 102 -12.80 24.25 9.89
CA ARG A 102 -13.02 22.79 9.88
C ARG A 102 -13.88 22.35 8.70
N CYS A 103 -14.94 23.10 8.38
CA CYS A 103 -15.76 22.88 7.20
C CYS A 103 -14.96 23.09 5.90
N CYS A 104 -14.16 24.15 5.81
CA CYS A 104 -13.28 24.38 4.66
C CYS A 104 -12.25 23.26 4.50
N PHE A 105 -11.66 22.79 5.61
CA PHE A 105 -10.75 21.66 5.61
C PHE A 105 -11.44 20.39 5.12
N ALA A 106 -12.61 20.04 5.67
CA ALA A 106 -13.39 18.89 5.22
C ALA A 106 -13.73 19.00 3.72
N ALA A 107 -14.18 20.18 3.27
CA ALA A 107 -14.47 20.47 1.87
C ALA A 107 -13.24 20.31 0.97
N SER A 108 -12.04 20.65 1.45
CA SER A 108 -10.80 20.47 0.69
C SER A 108 -10.43 18.99 0.48
N LEU A 109 -10.87 18.09 1.37
CA LEU A 109 -10.65 16.65 1.24
C LEU A 109 -11.70 15.96 0.36
N LEU A 110 -12.89 16.54 0.22
CA LEU A 110 -14.02 15.94 -0.51
C LEU A 110 -13.69 15.49 -1.93
N PRO A 111 -12.96 16.24 -2.78
CA PRO A 111 -12.63 15.77 -4.13
C PRO A 111 -11.85 14.45 -4.13
N PHE A 112 -10.89 14.30 -3.23
CA PHE A 112 -10.07 13.09 -3.10
C PHE A 112 -10.90 11.92 -2.56
N ILE A 113 -11.75 12.19 -1.57
CA ILE A 113 -12.68 11.19 -1.02
C ILE A 113 -13.67 10.74 -2.10
N ALA A 114 -14.22 11.67 -2.89
CA ALA A 114 -15.14 11.37 -3.97
C ALA A 114 -14.48 10.49 -5.04
N VAL A 115 -13.26 10.83 -5.49
CA VAL A 115 -12.49 9.98 -6.41
C VAL A 115 -12.25 8.59 -5.81
N GLY A 116 -11.92 8.52 -4.52
CA GLY A 116 -11.78 7.25 -3.82
C GLY A 116 -13.07 6.43 -3.78
N LEU A 117 -14.21 7.05 -3.45
CA LEU A 117 -15.51 6.38 -3.42
C LEU A 117 -15.96 5.91 -4.82
N ILE A 118 -15.73 6.72 -5.85
CA ILE A 118 -15.98 6.33 -7.25
C ILE A 118 -15.12 5.11 -7.61
N THR A 119 -13.83 5.13 -7.23
CA THR A 119 -12.91 4.01 -7.48
C THR A 119 -13.34 2.75 -6.73
N ILE A 120 -13.78 2.89 -5.47
CA ILE A 120 -14.31 1.79 -4.68
C ILE A 120 -15.53 1.19 -5.37
N PHE A 121 -16.54 2.01 -5.70
CA PHE A 121 -17.77 1.55 -6.34
C PHE A 121 -17.49 0.87 -7.69
N TRP A 122 -16.60 1.46 -8.49
CA TRP A 122 -16.19 0.88 -9.76
C TRP A 122 -15.55 -0.50 -9.59
N ASN A 123 -14.65 -0.67 -8.61
CA ASN A 123 -13.98 -1.94 -8.37
C ASN A 123 -14.93 -2.99 -7.75
N LEU A 124 -15.83 -2.60 -6.86
CA LEU A 124 -16.84 -3.52 -6.31
C LEU A 124 -17.75 -4.09 -7.41
N ARG A 125 -18.00 -3.34 -8.48
CA ARG A 125 -18.84 -3.78 -9.60
C ARG A 125 -18.08 -4.53 -10.69
N ASN A 126 -16.86 -4.09 -11.00
CA ASN A 126 -16.16 -4.49 -12.24
C ASN A 126 -14.83 -5.21 -12.01
N ALA A 127 -14.33 -5.34 -10.78
CA ALA A 127 -13.07 -6.03 -10.55
C ALA A 127 -13.23 -7.53 -10.80
N THR A 128 -12.27 -8.11 -11.52
CA THR A 128 -12.15 -9.55 -11.73
C THR A 128 -10.93 -10.08 -10.98
N PRO A 129 -10.96 -11.34 -10.50
CA PRO A 129 -9.78 -11.99 -9.92
C PRO A 129 -8.58 -11.90 -10.88
N MET A 130 -7.40 -11.56 -10.33
CA MET A 130 -6.17 -11.43 -11.10
C MET A 130 -5.32 -12.68 -10.93
N HIS A 131 -5.71 -13.75 -11.62
CA HIS A 131 -4.97 -15.01 -11.60
C HIS A 131 -4.31 -15.23 -12.95
N PHE A 132 -2.98 -15.27 -12.96
CA PHE A 132 -2.22 -15.54 -14.18
C PHE A 132 -1.48 -16.86 -14.03
N TYR A 133 -1.88 -17.82 -14.85
CA TYR A 133 -1.28 -19.14 -14.92
C TYR A 133 -0.75 -19.38 -16.33
N THR A 134 0.48 -19.86 -16.42
CA THR A 134 1.10 -20.27 -17.68
C THR A 134 1.94 -21.50 -17.40
N ASN A 135 1.80 -22.55 -18.22
CA ASN A 135 2.60 -23.75 -18.09
C ASN A 135 4.09 -23.40 -18.07
N GLY A 136 4.85 -24.00 -17.16
CA GLY A 136 6.27 -23.68 -17.00
C GLY A 136 6.58 -22.44 -16.17
N ASN A 137 5.56 -21.78 -15.59
CA ASN A 137 5.74 -20.60 -14.74
C ASN A 137 4.99 -20.74 -13.42
N TYR A 138 5.40 -19.93 -12.43
CA TYR A 138 4.67 -19.79 -11.18
C TYR A 138 3.22 -19.33 -11.42
N ALA A 139 2.34 -19.74 -10.51
CA ALA A 139 1.00 -19.20 -10.40
C ALA A 139 1.06 -17.82 -9.74
N TYR A 140 0.67 -16.78 -10.48
CA TYR A 140 0.56 -15.43 -9.96
C TYR A 140 -0.88 -15.17 -9.53
N ASP A 141 -1.14 -15.35 -8.23
CA ASP A 141 -2.42 -15.12 -7.58
C ASP A 141 -2.33 -13.91 -6.64
N PHE A 142 -3.06 -12.85 -6.98
CA PHE A 142 -3.03 -11.56 -6.27
C PHE A 142 -4.12 -11.43 -5.18
N ASP A 143 -4.84 -12.50 -4.84
CA ASP A 143 -5.98 -12.51 -3.91
C ASP A 143 -5.61 -13.06 -2.51
N GLN A 144 -4.35 -12.92 -2.11
CA GLN A 144 -3.80 -13.38 -0.82
C GLN A 144 -4.65 -13.01 0.40
N TYR A 145 -5.16 -11.78 0.43
CA TYR A 145 -6.01 -11.30 1.52
C TYR A 145 -7.39 -11.96 1.55
N ALA A 146 -7.95 -12.29 0.38
CA ALA A 146 -9.19 -13.04 0.27
C ALA A 146 -9.00 -14.49 0.73
N HIS A 147 -7.91 -15.15 0.30
CA HIS A 147 -7.54 -16.48 0.78
C HIS A 147 -7.32 -16.52 2.29
N THR A 148 -6.71 -15.46 2.84
CA THR A 148 -6.50 -15.32 4.29
C THR A 148 -7.84 -15.19 5.01
N ALA A 149 -8.77 -14.38 4.49
CA ALA A 149 -10.12 -14.27 5.06
C ALA A 149 -10.87 -15.61 5.02
N ASP A 150 -10.77 -16.36 3.92
CA ASP A 150 -11.40 -17.67 3.78
C ASP A 150 -10.78 -18.74 4.71
N ALA A 151 -9.45 -18.70 4.92
CA ALA A 151 -8.78 -19.53 5.92
C ALA A 151 -9.30 -19.22 7.33
N LEU A 152 -9.38 -17.94 7.71
CA LEU A 152 -9.88 -17.51 9.01
C LEU A 152 -11.35 -17.91 9.23
N LEU A 153 -12.20 -17.85 8.20
CA LEU A 153 -13.59 -18.32 8.28
C LEU A 153 -13.71 -19.81 8.58
N LYS A 154 -12.74 -20.61 8.13
CA LYS A 154 -12.68 -22.05 8.41
C LYS A 154 -11.96 -22.38 9.72
N GLY A 155 -11.54 -21.38 10.49
CA GLY A 155 -10.82 -21.58 11.75
C GLY A 155 -9.38 -22.07 11.58
N GLN A 156 -8.78 -21.89 10.40
CA GLN A 156 -7.41 -22.29 10.10
C GLN A 156 -6.52 -21.08 9.77
N VAL A 157 -5.21 -21.28 9.85
CA VAL A 157 -4.21 -20.23 9.60
C VAL A 157 -3.46 -20.38 8.28
N HIS A 158 -3.50 -21.58 7.67
CA HIS A 158 -2.99 -21.82 6.33
C HIS A 158 -4.07 -21.61 5.27
N LEU A 159 -3.65 -21.29 4.05
CA LEU A 159 -4.54 -21.02 2.93
C LEU A 159 -5.12 -22.31 2.36
N ASN A 160 -6.30 -22.20 1.73
CA ASN A 160 -6.96 -23.30 1.02
C ASN A 160 -6.44 -23.42 -0.41
N LEU A 161 -5.13 -23.58 -0.55
CA LEU A 161 -4.46 -23.69 -1.85
C LEU A 161 -3.81 -25.08 -1.99
N PRO A 162 -3.90 -25.72 -3.17
CA PRO A 162 -3.25 -27.00 -3.42
C PRO A 162 -1.73 -26.88 -3.31
N VAL A 163 -1.09 -27.94 -2.81
CA VAL A 163 0.37 -28.06 -2.71
C VAL A 163 0.80 -29.20 -3.65
N PRO A 164 1.74 -28.96 -4.57
CA PRO A 164 2.28 -30.02 -5.41
C PRO A 164 3.07 -31.04 -4.58
N ASN A 165 2.83 -32.33 -4.82
CA ASN A 165 3.58 -33.38 -4.14
C ASN A 165 5.09 -33.21 -4.41
N GLU A 166 5.49 -32.86 -5.63
CA GLU A 166 6.89 -32.67 -6.01
C GLU A 166 7.58 -31.58 -5.18
N LEU A 167 6.86 -30.52 -4.82
CA LEU A 167 7.39 -29.45 -3.97
C LEU A 167 7.62 -29.94 -2.53
N GLU A 168 6.71 -30.76 -2.00
CA GLU A 168 6.81 -31.32 -0.64
C GLU A 168 7.99 -32.29 -0.49
N HIS A 169 8.36 -32.98 -1.57
CA HIS A 169 9.48 -33.93 -1.58
C HIS A 169 10.84 -33.26 -1.87
N LEU A 170 10.87 -31.95 -2.18
CA LEU A 170 12.14 -31.24 -2.33
C LEU A 170 12.87 -31.16 -0.98
N GLN A 171 14.16 -31.47 -0.99
CA GLN A 171 15.02 -31.28 0.19
C GLN A 171 15.07 -29.82 0.64
N ASN A 172 15.12 -28.89 -0.31
CA ASN A 172 15.01 -27.46 -0.08
C ASN A 172 13.95 -26.85 -1.02
N PRO A 173 12.71 -26.64 -0.56
CA PRO A 173 11.66 -26.04 -1.38
C PRO A 173 11.89 -24.54 -1.67
N TYR A 174 12.86 -23.91 -1.00
CA TYR A 174 13.15 -22.48 -1.16
C TYR A 174 14.22 -22.21 -2.23
N ASP A 175 15.02 -23.21 -2.62
CA ASP A 175 16.02 -23.09 -3.69
C ASP A 175 15.34 -22.75 -5.04
N PRO A 176 15.65 -21.58 -5.64
CA PRO A 176 15.13 -21.20 -6.94
C PRO A 176 15.49 -22.19 -8.05
N THR A 177 16.66 -22.83 -8.00
CA THR A 177 17.12 -23.76 -9.04
C THR A 177 16.28 -25.04 -9.01
N ALA A 178 16.09 -25.64 -7.84
CA ALA A 178 15.21 -26.79 -7.65
C ALA A 178 13.77 -26.51 -8.11
N ARG A 179 13.21 -25.35 -7.74
CA ARG A 179 11.86 -24.95 -8.18
C ARG A 179 11.77 -24.74 -9.70
N ASN A 180 12.78 -24.11 -10.31
CA ASN A 180 12.82 -23.93 -11.77
C ASN A 180 12.84 -25.28 -12.51
N ASN A 181 13.51 -26.29 -11.96
CA ASN A 181 13.46 -27.63 -12.52
C ASN A 181 12.05 -28.23 -12.46
N LEU A 182 11.31 -28.06 -11.35
CA LEU A 182 9.91 -28.49 -11.28
C LEU A 182 9.03 -27.73 -12.29
N LEU A 183 9.23 -26.42 -12.42
CA LEU A 183 8.52 -25.60 -13.39
C LEU A 183 8.78 -26.06 -14.83
N ASN A 184 10.03 -26.36 -15.19
CA ASN A 184 10.37 -26.88 -16.52
C ASN A 184 9.65 -28.21 -16.85
N HIS A 185 9.29 -29.00 -15.84
CA HIS A 185 8.47 -30.21 -15.97
C HIS A 185 6.95 -29.93 -15.87
N SER A 186 6.54 -28.67 -15.97
CA SER A 186 5.15 -28.21 -15.92
C SER A 186 4.40 -28.57 -14.64
N VAL A 187 5.11 -28.69 -13.50
CA VAL A 187 4.47 -28.82 -12.18
C VAL A 187 3.67 -27.55 -11.89
N GLN A 188 2.38 -27.72 -11.60
CA GLN A 188 1.43 -26.63 -11.39
C GLN A 188 1.39 -26.18 -9.92
N HIS A 189 0.54 -25.21 -9.56
CA HIS A 189 0.27 -24.79 -8.17
C HIS A 189 1.50 -24.39 -7.33
N MET A 190 2.58 -23.93 -7.97
CA MET A 190 3.66 -23.22 -7.29
C MET A 190 3.35 -21.74 -7.28
N TYR A 191 2.93 -21.21 -6.14
CA TYR A 191 2.46 -19.83 -6.02
C TYR A 191 3.63 -18.86 -5.78
N TRP A 192 3.69 -17.80 -6.59
CA TRP A 192 4.69 -16.76 -6.43
C TRP A 192 4.34 -15.79 -5.30
N ASP A 193 5.33 -15.43 -4.49
CA ASP A 193 5.17 -14.46 -3.41
C ASP A 193 4.19 -14.89 -2.30
N TYR A 194 4.11 -16.20 -2.07
CA TYR A 194 3.48 -16.83 -0.91
C TYR A 194 4.55 -17.41 0.01
N ALA A 195 4.22 -17.65 1.28
CA ALA A 195 5.06 -18.42 2.18
C ALA A 195 4.70 -19.90 2.15
N TYR A 196 5.68 -20.78 1.93
CA TYR A 196 5.50 -22.22 2.00
C TYR A 196 6.14 -22.77 3.26
N TYR A 197 5.38 -23.41 4.15
CA TYR A 197 5.93 -23.94 5.39
C TYR A 197 5.22 -25.23 5.79
N LYS A 198 5.99 -26.27 6.13
CA LYS A 198 5.49 -27.59 6.57
C LYS A 198 4.30 -28.12 5.74
N GLY A 199 4.45 -28.15 4.41
CA GLY A 199 3.41 -28.70 3.53
C GLY A 199 2.21 -27.80 3.28
N HIS A 200 2.23 -26.52 3.68
CA HIS A 200 1.10 -25.61 3.55
C HIS A 200 1.50 -24.23 3.01
N TRP A 201 0.57 -23.59 2.30
CA TRP A 201 0.69 -22.20 1.84
C TRP A 201 0.15 -21.21 2.87
N TYR A 202 0.85 -20.09 3.04
CA TYR A 202 0.49 -18.98 3.92
C TYR A 202 0.66 -17.65 3.18
N SER A 203 -0.13 -16.65 3.56
CA SER A 203 0.21 -15.26 3.28
C SER A 203 1.17 -14.78 4.35
N TYR A 204 2.34 -14.24 3.97
CA TYR A 204 3.27 -13.61 4.92
C TYR A 204 2.94 -12.12 5.15
N PHE A 205 1.98 -11.57 4.42
CA PHE A 205 1.49 -10.23 4.65
C PHE A 205 0.68 -10.15 5.95
N GLY A 206 0.69 -8.97 6.57
CA GLY A 206 0.01 -8.77 7.83
C GLY A 206 -1.48 -9.10 7.76
N VAL A 207 -2.00 -9.78 8.78
CA VAL A 207 -3.37 -10.32 8.85
C VAL A 207 -4.44 -9.27 9.16
N LEU A 208 -4.07 -8.12 9.74
CA LEU A 208 -5.02 -7.13 10.23
C LEU A 208 -5.93 -6.57 9.13
N PRO A 209 -5.43 -6.21 7.93
CA PRO A 209 -6.31 -5.81 6.84
C PRO A 209 -7.34 -6.88 6.48
N ALA A 210 -6.97 -8.18 6.48
CA ALA A 210 -7.92 -9.27 6.26
C ALA A 210 -9.03 -9.25 7.31
N ILE A 211 -8.68 -9.13 8.59
CA ILE A 211 -9.65 -9.11 9.70
C ILE A 211 -10.57 -7.89 9.62
N LEU A 212 -10.03 -6.71 9.30
CA LEU A 212 -10.79 -5.47 9.33
C LEU A 212 -11.71 -5.28 8.12
N LEU A 213 -11.32 -5.76 6.94
CA LEU A 213 -12.03 -5.44 5.70
C LEU A 213 -12.47 -6.70 4.92
N PHE A 214 -11.57 -7.66 4.68
CA PHE A 214 -11.87 -8.78 3.78
C PHE A 214 -12.80 -9.80 4.42
N LEU A 215 -12.53 -10.19 5.67
CA LEU A 215 -13.34 -11.10 6.47
C LEU A 215 -14.78 -10.60 6.67
N PRO A 216 -15.02 -9.38 7.20
CA PRO A 216 -16.38 -8.88 7.36
C PRO A 216 -17.08 -8.69 6.02
N TYR A 217 -16.36 -8.25 4.97
CA TYR A 217 -16.96 -8.15 3.64
C TYR A 217 -17.40 -9.51 3.10
N ARG A 218 -16.59 -10.56 3.28
CA ARG A 218 -16.94 -11.93 2.89
C ARG A 218 -18.17 -12.45 3.63
N ILE A 219 -18.29 -12.16 4.93
CA ILE A 219 -19.46 -12.54 5.75
C ILE A 219 -20.71 -11.78 5.29
N ILE A 220 -20.60 -10.45 5.15
CA ILE A 220 -21.73 -9.59 4.79
C ILE A 220 -22.20 -9.89 3.37
N SER A 221 -21.28 -10.13 2.43
CA SER A 221 -21.63 -10.48 1.05
C SER A 221 -22.35 -11.81 0.90
N ARG A 222 -22.25 -12.72 1.89
CA ARG A 222 -23.06 -13.95 1.94
C ARG A 222 -24.56 -13.71 2.02
N LEU A 223 -24.97 -12.51 2.45
CA LEU A 223 -26.37 -12.10 2.44
C LEU A 223 -26.95 -11.95 1.03
N TRP A 224 -26.11 -11.75 0.01
CA TRP A 224 -26.53 -11.59 -1.39
C TRP A 224 -25.98 -12.65 -2.34
N THR A 225 -24.88 -13.32 -1.97
CA THR A 225 -24.21 -14.34 -2.79
C THR A 225 -23.93 -15.59 -1.96
N PRO A 226 -24.34 -16.80 -2.35
CA PRO A 226 -24.23 -17.99 -1.49
C PRO A 226 -22.82 -18.28 -0.94
N GLU A 227 -21.78 -18.04 -1.74
CA GLU A 227 -20.38 -18.25 -1.32
C GLU A 227 -19.74 -17.02 -0.65
N GLY A 228 -20.42 -15.88 -0.69
CA GLY A 228 -19.84 -14.56 -0.42
C GLY A 228 -19.00 -14.06 -1.60
N SER A 229 -18.67 -12.78 -1.58
CA SER A 229 -17.79 -12.14 -2.57
C SER A 229 -16.42 -11.85 -1.94
N MET A 230 -15.38 -11.91 -2.76
CA MET A 230 -14.04 -11.48 -2.36
C MET A 230 -13.93 -9.96 -2.50
N LEU A 231 -13.43 -9.29 -1.45
CA LEU A 231 -13.20 -7.85 -1.51
C LEU A 231 -12.02 -7.57 -2.46
N PRO A 232 -12.18 -6.76 -3.51
CA PRO A 232 -11.05 -6.39 -4.34
C PRO A 232 -10.01 -5.64 -3.52
N THR A 233 -8.75 -6.05 -3.64
CA THR A 233 -7.61 -5.46 -2.92
C THR A 233 -7.48 -3.94 -3.14
N THR A 234 -7.90 -3.45 -4.31
CA THR A 234 -8.02 -2.01 -4.59
C THR A 234 -8.94 -1.30 -3.61
N VAL A 235 -10.10 -1.87 -3.30
CA VAL A 235 -11.06 -1.27 -2.37
C VAL A 235 -10.44 -1.11 -0.99
N ALA A 236 -9.80 -2.17 -0.47
CA ALA A 236 -9.12 -2.11 0.82
C ALA A 236 -8.00 -1.04 0.84
N THR A 237 -7.19 -0.97 -0.23
CA THR A 237 -6.14 0.03 -0.36
C THR A 237 -6.71 1.46 -0.31
N ILE A 238 -7.76 1.75 -1.08
CA ILE A 238 -8.37 3.08 -1.13
C ILE A 238 -9.02 3.46 0.21
N ILE A 239 -9.66 2.53 0.91
CA ILE A 239 -10.22 2.78 2.26
C ILE A 239 -9.12 3.24 3.21
N PHE A 240 -7.99 2.53 3.26
CA PHE A 240 -6.87 2.94 4.11
C PHE A 240 -6.20 4.24 3.63
N LEU A 241 -6.12 4.51 2.33
CA LEU A 241 -5.60 5.78 1.82
C LEU A 241 -6.51 6.97 2.15
N ILE A 242 -7.84 6.80 2.16
CA ILE A 242 -8.77 7.82 2.66
C ILE A 242 -8.55 8.03 4.17
N GLY A 243 -8.40 6.93 4.93
CA GLY A 243 -8.05 7.01 6.35
C GLY A 243 -6.76 7.80 6.58
N PHE A 244 -5.71 7.49 5.81
CA PHE A 244 -4.43 8.20 5.85
C PHE A 244 -4.55 9.66 5.42
N LEU A 245 -5.34 9.96 4.38
CA LEU A 245 -5.60 11.35 3.95
C LEU A 245 -6.14 12.17 5.13
N ILE A 246 -7.09 11.63 5.89
CA ILE A 246 -7.67 12.30 7.04
C ILE A 246 -6.67 12.34 8.22
N ALA A 247 -6.17 11.19 8.66
CA ALA A 247 -5.29 11.08 9.82
C ALA A 247 -3.95 11.81 9.63
N GLY A 248 -3.35 11.67 8.44
CA GLY A 248 -2.13 12.36 8.04
C GLY A 248 -2.31 13.88 7.98
N SER A 249 -3.43 14.37 7.43
CA SER A 249 -3.74 15.80 7.46
C SER A 249 -3.90 16.33 8.89
N LEU A 250 -4.62 15.59 9.74
CA LEU A 250 -4.81 15.96 11.14
C LEU A 250 -3.48 15.94 11.91
N LEU A 251 -2.59 14.99 11.62
CA LEU A 251 -1.23 14.93 12.16
C LEU A 251 -0.43 16.18 11.78
N VAL A 252 -0.40 16.53 10.49
CA VAL A 252 0.32 17.72 10.00
C VAL A 252 -0.22 19.00 10.64
N ILE A 253 -1.54 19.18 10.68
CA ILE A 253 -2.17 20.34 11.34
C ILE A 253 -1.75 20.41 12.81
N ARG A 254 -1.72 19.28 13.51
CA ARG A 254 -1.32 19.23 14.92
C ARG A 254 0.16 19.57 15.12
N ILE A 255 1.05 19.11 14.25
CA ILE A 255 2.47 19.50 14.25
C ILE A 255 2.61 21.01 14.06
N ILE A 256 1.88 21.59 13.09
CA ILE A 256 1.88 23.03 12.83
C ILE A 256 1.44 23.81 14.08
N GLU A 257 0.32 23.43 14.70
CA GLU A 257 -0.18 24.09 15.91
C GLU A 257 0.81 24.05 17.07
N GLN A 258 1.57 22.96 17.21
CA GLN A 258 2.59 22.82 18.25
C GLN A 258 3.86 23.58 17.96
N THR A 259 4.19 23.76 16.67
CA THR A 259 5.40 24.47 16.26
C THR A 259 5.21 25.99 16.33
N SER A 260 4.05 26.51 15.89
CA SER A 260 3.78 27.95 15.95
C SER A 260 2.28 28.28 15.96
N LYS A 261 1.89 29.16 16.89
CA LYS A 261 0.50 29.67 17.01
C LYS A 261 0.13 30.75 15.99
N LYS A 262 1.09 31.21 15.19
CA LYS A 262 0.91 32.35 14.25
C LYS A 262 0.87 31.92 12.78
N VAL A 263 0.76 30.63 12.49
CA VAL A 263 0.80 30.11 11.11
C VAL A 263 -0.47 30.48 10.35
N SER A 264 -0.30 30.91 9.10
CA SER A 264 -1.40 31.29 8.20
C SER A 264 -2.02 30.06 7.52
N LEU A 265 -3.27 30.19 7.06
CA LEU A 265 -3.91 29.13 6.27
C LEU A 265 -3.18 28.86 4.96
N GLY A 266 -2.57 29.89 4.35
CA GLY A 266 -1.73 29.72 3.16
C GLY A 266 -0.60 28.71 3.43
N THR A 267 0.18 28.95 4.49
CA THR A 267 1.26 28.05 4.92
C THR A 267 0.73 26.66 5.22
N THR A 268 -0.34 26.54 6.02
CA THR A 268 -0.92 25.24 6.38
C THR A 268 -1.34 24.44 5.15
N SER A 269 -2.00 25.09 4.18
CA SER A 269 -2.46 24.42 2.96
C SER A 269 -1.31 23.94 2.07
N ILE A 270 -0.23 24.72 1.98
CA ILE A 270 0.99 24.33 1.23
C ILE A 270 1.66 23.14 1.90
N VAL A 271 1.84 23.17 3.23
CA VAL A 271 2.47 22.06 3.97
C VAL A 271 1.65 20.78 3.84
N LEU A 272 0.31 20.86 3.90
CA LEU A 272 -0.56 19.71 3.64
C LEU A 272 -0.39 19.17 2.22
N ALA A 273 -0.40 20.03 1.20
CA ALA A 273 -0.21 19.60 -0.18
C ALA A 273 1.17 18.95 -0.40
N LEU A 274 2.23 19.58 0.11
CA LEU A 274 3.60 19.06 0.02
C LEU A 274 3.72 17.71 0.73
N PHE A 275 3.15 17.56 1.93
CA PHE A 275 3.16 16.28 2.66
C PHE A 275 2.60 15.12 1.82
N PHE A 276 1.48 15.32 1.11
CA PHE A 276 0.91 14.26 0.26
C PHE A 276 1.70 14.02 -1.02
N ILE A 277 2.30 15.06 -1.59
CA ILE A 277 3.18 14.93 -2.77
C ILE A 277 4.44 14.15 -2.39
N THR A 278 5.11 14.51 -1.28
CA THR A 278 6.39 13.93 -0.88
C THR A 278 6.26 12.56 -0.20
N SER A 279 5.10 12.23 0.37
CA SER A 279 4.84 10.88 0.90
C SER A 279 4.67 9.81 -0.17
N ASN A 280 4.77 10.17 -1.46
CA ASN A 280 4.62 9.29 -2.61
C ASN A 280 3.28 8.51 -2.61
N THR A 281 2.26 9.03 -1.92
CA THR A 281 0.96 8.34 -1.85
C THR A 281 0.27 8.24 -3.19
N VAL A 282 0.55 9.17 -4.12
CA VAL A 282 0.09 9.13 -5.50
C VAL A 282 0.40 7.78 -6.16
N TYR A 283 1.57 7.20 -5.90
CA TYR A 283 1.92 5.87 -6.39
C TYR A 283 0.91 4.80 -5.93
N LEU A 284 0.54 4.81 -4.64
CA LEU A 284 -0.41 3.85 -4.07
C LEU A 284 -1.85 4.03 -4.58
N TRP A 285 -2.21 5.24 -5.02
CA TRP A 285 -3.51 5.51 -5.66
C TRP A 285 -3.64 4.90 -7.07
N PHE A 286 -2.53 4.76 -7.80
CA PHE A 286 -2.53 4.19 -9.16
C PHE A 286 -2.08 2.72 -9.22
N ARG A 287 -1.28 2.27 -8.26
CA ARG A 287 -0.79 0.87 -8.17
C ARG A 287 -1.41 0.20 -6.96
N THR A 288 -2.66 -0.20 -7.12
CA THR A 288 -3.45 -0.87 -6.07
C THR A 288 -3.33 -2.39 -6.22
N SER A 289 -2.46 -2.99 -5.41
CA SER A 289 -2.20 -4.45 -5.38
C SER A 289 -2.14 -4.94 -3.95
N PHE A 290 -1.95 -6.24 -3.71
CA PHE A 290 -1.89 -6.77 -2.34
C PHE A 290 -0.70 -6.19 -1.57
N TYR A 291 0.39 -5.84 -2.25
CA TYR A 291 1.50 -5.08 -1.67
C TYR A 291 1.09 -3.73 -1.11
N SER A 292 0.09 -3.08 -1.71
CA SER A 292 -0.32 -1.71 -1.38
C SER A 292 -1.17 -1.64 -0.11
N VAL A 293 -1.93 -2.70 0.18
CA VAL A 293 -2.81 -2.80 1.37
C VAL A 293 -2.06 -2.60 2.69
N PRO A 294 -1.00 -3.38 3.02
CA PRO A 294 -0.29 -3.23 4.28
C PRO A 294 0.44 -1.89 4.35
N MET A 295 0.88 -1.32 3.21
CA MET A 295 1.50 0.01 3.18
C MET A 295 0.49 1.11 3.52
N ALA A 296 -0.67 1.11 2.86
CA ALA A 296 -1.73 2.08 3.10
C ALA A 296 -2.27 1.98 4.53
N ALA A 297 -2.51 0.76 5.02
CA ALA A 297 -2.95 0.52 6.39
C ALA A 297 -1.92 1.02 7.42
N SER A 298 -0.63 0.75 7.19
CA SER A 298 0.42 1.18 8.11
C SER A 298 0.61 2.70 8.12
N LEU A 299 0.50 3.36 6.96
CA LEU A 299 0.48 4.83 6.87
C LEU A 299 -0.67 5.41 7.70
N PHE A 300 -1.88 4.87 7.55
CA PHE A 300 -3.07 5.28 8.30
C PHE A 300 -2.87 5.12 9.81
N PHE A 301 -2.59 3.90 10.29
CA PHE A 301 -2.47 3.61 11.72
C PHE A 301 -1.31 4.36 12.37
N THR A 302 -0.19 4.51 11.67
CA THR A 302 0.96 5.26 12.17
C THR A 302 0.65 6.75 12.26
N SER A 303 0.00 7.35 11.24
CA SER A 303 -0.41 8.75 11.33
C SER A 303 -1.43 9.00 12.43
N LEU A 304 -2.38 8.09 12.61
CA LEU A 304 -3.37 8.19 13.68
C LEU A 304 -2.71 8.06 15.07
N GLY A 305 -1.79 7.11 15.23
CA GLY A 305 -1.09 6.91 16.49
C GLY A 305 -0.15 8.06 16.85
N LEU A 306 0.61 8.58 15.89
CA LEU A 306 1.42 9.80 16.06
C LEU A 306 0.54 11.02 16.34
N TRP A 307 -0.61 11.13 15.68
CA TRP A 307 -1.55 12.20 15.97
C TRP A 307 -2.00 12.11 17.43
N CYS A 308 -2.39 10.93 17.92
CA CYS A 308 -2.70 10.70 19.34
C CYS A 308 -1.53 11.09 20.25
N TYR A 309 -0.31 10.62 19.97
CA TYR A 309 0.88 10.98 20.74
C TYR A 309 1.11 12.47 20.80
N LEU A 310 0.86 13.25 19.74
CA LEU A 310 0.94 14.71 19.78
C LEU A 310 -0.29 15.37 20.42
N GLY A 311 -1.41 14.66 20.57
CA GLY A 311 -2.61 15.17 21.25
C GLY A 311 -2.47 15.32 22.76
N PHE A 312 -1.43 14.69 23.32
CA PHE A 312 -1.17 14.55 24.75
C PHE A 312 -1.12 15.86 25.56
N ASN A 313 -0.86 17.01 24.94
CA ASN A 313 -0.85 18.33 25.59
C ASN A 313 -2.25 18.93 25.87
N LYS A 314 -3.33 18.24 25.51
CA LYS A 314 -4.72 18.65 25.79
C LYS A 314 -5.38 17.60 26.69
N THR A 315 -5.98 18.03 27.81
CA THR A 315 -6.91 17.38 28.79
C THR A 315 -6.89 15.85 29.08
N HIS A 316 -6.43 14.98 28.18
CA HIS A 316 -6.44 13.51 28.25
C HIS A 316 -5.07 12.90 27.87
N SER A 317 -3.98 13.38 28.49
CA SER A 317 -2.60 12.96 28.17
C SER A 317 -2.40 11.44 28.20
N LEU A 318 -2.93 10.75 29.21
CA LEU A 318 -2.79 9.31 29.37
C LEU A 318 -3.52 8.53 28.26
N LEU A 319 -4.76 8.90 27.96
CA LEU A 319 -5.56 8.25 26.92
C LEU A 319 -4.90 8.39 25.54
N ASN A 320 -4.30 9.56 25.28
CA ASN A 320 -3.55 9.82 24.07
C ASN A 320 -2.33 8.91 23.90
N ILE A 321 -1.58 8.64 25.00
CA ILE A 321 -0.49 7.66 24.98
C ILE A 321 -1.04 6.24 24.77
N VAL A 322 -2.13 5.86 25.44
CA VAL A 322 -2.74 4.53 25.27
C VAL A 322 -3.19 4.31 23.82
N LEU A 323 -3.98 5.23 23.27
CA LEU A 323 -4.49 5.16 21.90
C LEU A 323 -3.37 5.22 20.88
N GLY A 324 -2.38 6.10 21.08
CA GLY A 324 -1.24 6.21 20.18
C GLY A 324 -0.45 4.91 20.08
N SER A 325 -0.20 4.29 21.24
CA SER A 325 0.52 3.02 21.35
C SER A 325 -0.27 1.85 20.78
N PHE A 326 -1.59 1.82 21.03
CA PHE A 326 -2.50 0.86 20.43
C PHE A 326 -2.48 0.94 18.90
N PHE A 327 -2.71 2.11 18.32
CA PHE A 327 -2.74 2.27 16.86
C PHE A 327 -1.40 1.94 16.21
N ILE A 328 -0.27 2.35 16.79
CA ILE A 328 1.04 1.99 16.22
C ILE A 328 1.32 0.48 16.37
N ALA A 329 0.88 -0.17 17.44
CA ALA A 329 1.05 -1.61 17.63
C ALA A 329 0.26 -2.44 16.60
N LEU A 330 -0.84 -1.92 16.07
CA LEU A 330 -1.58 -2.55 14.97
C LEU A 330 -0.71 -2.78 13.71
N ASN A 331 0.40 -2.05 13.55
CA ASN A 331 1.35 -2.29 12.45
C ASN A 331 1.97 -3.70 12.48
N LEU A 332 1.99 -4.39 13.63
CA LEU A 332 2.40 -5.80 13.70
C LEU A 332 1.52 -6.70 12.82
N GLY A 333 0.23 -6.33 12.69
CA GLY A 333 -0.71 -6.99 11.80
C GLY A 333 -0.78 -6.38 10.39
N CYS A 334 0.00 -5.35 10.06
CA CYS A 334 0.05 -4.74 8.72
C CYS A 334 1.47 -4.88 8.15
N ARG A 335 2.35 -3.94 8.46
CA ARG A 335 3.76 -3.92 8.09
C ARG A 335 4.61 -3.70 9.36
N PRO A 336 5.20 -4.75 9.96
CA PRO A 336 5.85 -4.67 11.27
C PRO A 336 6.96 -3.63 11.38
N THR A 337 7.61 -3.26 10.28
CA THR A 337 8.66 -2.21 10.28
C THR A 337 8.15 -0.84 10.73
N PHE A 338 6.86 -0.55 10.59
CA PHE A 338 6.26 0.71 11.05
C PHE A 338 6.04 0.75 12.57
N SER A 339 6.09 -0.40 13.25
CA SER A 339 5.96 -0.47 14.71
C SER A 339 7.06 0.29 15.45
N ILE A 340 8.20 0.57 14.80
CA ILE A 340 9.28 1.41 15.36
C ILE A 340 8.79 2.82 15.72
N ALA A 341 7.73 3.31 15.08
CA ALA A 341 7.13 4.60 15.40
C ALA A 341 6.63 4.69 16.85
N VAL A 342 6.50 3.56 17.56
CA VAL A 342 6.07 3.54 18.96
C VAL A 342 7.09 4.27 19.85
N LEU A 343 8.35 4.38 19.42
CA LEU A 343 9.40 5.12 20.12
C LEU A 343 9.11 6.63 20.17
N PHE A 344 8.26 7.17 19.30
CA PHE A 344 7.79 8.56 19.40
C PHE A 344 6.91 8.81 20.64
N ALA A 345 6.53 7.78 21.39
CA ALA A 345 5.97 7.95 22.73
C ALA A 345 6.98 8.60 23.69
N LEU A 346 8.29 8.33 23.53
CA LEU A 346 9.34 8.83 24.42
C LEU A 346 9.34 10.36 24.55
N PRO A 347 9.41 11.16 23.46
CA PRO A 347 9.34 12.62 23.58
C PRO A 347 7.98 13.11 24.12
N ALA A 348 6.88 12.41 23.84
CA ALA A 348 5.56 12.75 24.37
C ALA A 348 5.47 12.51 25.89
N ILE A 349 6.06 11.42 26.39
CA ILE A 349 6.12 11.10 27.82
C ILE A 349 7.10 12.04 28.53
N TYR A 350 8.28 12.28 27.95
CA TYR A 350 9.33 13.13 28.52
C TYR A 350 8.81 14.51 28.90
N SER A 351 8.09 15.18 28.00
CA SER A 351 7.55 16.52 28.25
C SER A 351 6.51 16.62 29.39
N HIS A 352 6.00 15.49 29.90
CA HIS A 352 5.15 15.44 31.10
C HIS A 352 5.90 15.14 32.39
N ILE A 353 7.07 14.51 32.30
CA ILE A 353 7.88 14.09 33.44
C ILE A 353 9.06 15.04 33.67
N GLU A 354 9.48 15.80 32.66
CA GLU A 354 10.64 16.72 32.70
C GLU A 354 10.64 17.62 33.94
N LYS A 355 9.49 18.23 34.28
CA LYS A 355 9.37 19.12 35.46
C LYS A 355 9.49 18.37 36.79
N ASP A 356 9.10 17.10 36.83
CA ASP A 356 9.16 16.26 38.03
C ASP A 356 10.49 15.52 38.15
N LEU A 357 11.28 15.45 37.07
CA LEU A 357 12.52 14.69 36.98
C LEU A 357 13.55 15.06 38.08
N PRO A 358 13.78 16.34 38.41
CA PRO A 358 14.70 16.70 39.48
C PRO A 358 14.25 16.20 40.86
N ASN A 359 12.94 16.24 41.12
CA ASN A 359 12.36 15.76 42.37
C ASN A 359 12.40 14.23 42.47
N ILE A 360 12.19 13.54 41.35
CA ILE A 360 12.30 12.08 41.26
C ILE A 360 13.74 11.63 41.51
N LEU A 361 14.72 12.31 40.93
CA LEU A 361 16.14 12.00 41.13
C LEU A 361 16.58 12.25 42.58
N ARG A 362 16.11 13.33 43.21
CA ARG A 362 16.43 13.66 44.60
C ARG A 362 15.81 12.66 45.59
N ASN A 363 14.58 12.22 45.33
CA ASN A 363 13.82 11.32 46.21
C ASN A 363 13.69 9.90 45.62
N TRP A 364 14.68 9.44 44.85
CA TRP A 364 14.61 8.18 44.09
C TRP A 364 14.32 6.93 44.93
N LYS A 365 14.66 6.96 46.24
CA LYS A 365 14.37 5.91 47.21
C LYS A 365 12.89 5.84 47.63
N GLN A 366 12.09 6.86 47.34
CA GLN A 366 10.68 6.93 47.72
C GLN A 366 9.79 6.38 46.58
N VAL A 367 8.99 5.35 46.89
CA VAL A 367 8.12 4.68 45.91
C VAL A 367 7.11 5.63 45.26
N SER A 368 6.62 6.64 46.01
CA SER A 368 5.65 7.62 45.50
C SER A 368 6.18 8.45 44.34
N SER A 369 7.50 8.71 44.28
CA SER A 369 8.13 9.45 43.19
C SER A 369 8.06 8.72 41.84
N TRP A 370 7.94 7.39 41.85
CA TRP A 370 7.89 6.56 40.65
C TRP A 370 6.47 6.36 40.08
N HIS A 371 5.42 6.74 40.81
CA HIS A 371 4.03 6.49 40.40
C HIS A 371 3.69 7.13 39.05
N LYS A 372 4.06 8.39 38.81
CA LYS A 372 3.75 9.10 37.57
C LYS A 372 4.55 8.54 36.37
N PRO A 373 5.88 8.37 36.42
CA PRO A 373 6.63 7.68 35.37
C PRO A 373 6.11 6.29 35.05
N PHE A 374 5.85 5.48 36.09
CA PHE A 374 5.33 4.12 35.92
C PHE A 374 3.96 4.12 35.25
N LYS A 375 3.07 5.06 35.61
CA LYS A 375 1.76 5.20 34.98
C LYS A 375 1.85 5.51 33.47
N TYR A 376 2.75 6.41 33.06
CA TYR A 376 2.96 6.70 31.63
C TYR A 376 3.66 5.58 30.89
N PHE A 377 4.62 4.91 31.54
CA PHE A 377 5.29 3.73 30.99
C PHE A 377 4.30 2.58 30.78
N ALA A 378 3.42 2.31 31.75
CA ALA A 378 2.35 1.34 31.63
C ALA A 378 1.37 1.73 30.51
N ALA A 379 0.97 3.00 30.41
CA ALA A 379 0.12 3.49 29.32
C ALA A 379 0.76 3.36 27.92
N TRP A 380 2.09 3.28 27.85
CA TRP A 380 2.83 3.04 26.61
C TRP A 380 2.95 1.55 26.30
N ILE A 381 3.46 0.76 27.23
CA ILE A 381 3.81 -0.65 26.99
C ILE A 381 2.59 -1.58 27.01
N LEU A 382 1.66 -1.38 27.95
CA LEU A 382 0.51 -2.27 28.12
C LEU A 382 -0.35 -2.39 26.86
N PRO A 383 -0.79 -1.31 26.19
CA PRO A 383 -1.53 -1.45 24.93
C PRO A 383 -0.71 -2.13 23.84
N CYS A 384 0.61 -1.90 23.75
CA CYS A 384 1.44 -2.59 22.77
C CYS A 384 1.49 -4.10 23.01
N VAL A 385 1.66 -4.53 24.25
CA VAL A 385 1.67 -5.96 24.62
C VAL A 385 0.31 -6.58 24.35
N ILE A 386 -0.78 -5.96 24.81
CA ILE A 386 -2.14 -6.46 24.60
C ILE A 386 -2.44 -6.62 23.11
N THR A 387 -2.07 -5.63 22.29
CA THR A 387 -2.26 -5.68 20.85
C THR A 387 -1.35 -6.70 20.16
N ALA A 388 -0.14 -6.94 20.68
CA ALA A 388 0.80 -7.90 20.11
C ALA A 388 0.39 -9.36 20.34
N ILE A 389 -0.28 -9.69 21.46
CA ILE A 389 -0.69 -11.05 21.81
C ILE A 389 -1.43 -11.78 20.68
N PRO A 390 -2.53 -11.26 20.10
CA PRO A 390 -3.26 -11.97 19.06
C PRO A 390 -2.41 -12.21 17.80
N PHE A 391 -1.55 -11.26 17.42
CA PHE A 391 -0.63 -11.44 16.29
C PHE A 391 0.45 -12.47 16.58
N GLY A 392 0.99 -12.48 17.81
CA GLY A 392 1.94 -13.48 18.27
C GLY A 392 1.35 -14.89 18.27
N ILE A 393 0.11 -15.06 18.74
CA ILE A 393 -0.60 -16.35 18.70
C ILE A 393 -0.81 -16.78 17.24
N TYR A 394 -1.26 -15.87 16.38
CA TYR A 394 -1.44 -16.18 14.96
C TYR A 394 -0.14 -16.61 14.28
N ASN A 395 0.97 -15.95 14.57
CA ASN A 395 2.31 -16.32 14.09
C ASN A 395 2.79 -17.66 14.65
N LEU A 396 2.54 -17.92 15.94
CA LEU A 396 2.86 -19.19 16.58
C LEU A 396 2.15 -20.36 15.89
N LEU A 397 0.87 -20.21 15.55
CA LEU A 397 0.09 -21.22 14.85
C LEU A 397 0.56 -21.44 13.40
N ARG A 398 1.06 -20.40 12.71
CA ARG A 398 1.57 -20.52 11.34
C ARG A 398 2.97 -21.10 11.27
N PHE A 399 3.89 -20.54 12.06
CA PHE A 399 5.33 -20.72 11.88
C PHE A 399 6.04 -21.31 13.09
N GLY A 400 5.31 -21.59 14.18
CA GLY A 400 5.88 -22.18 15.40
C GLY A 400 6.61 -21.18 16.31
N SER A 401 6.58 -19.88 16.00
CA SER A 401 7.16 -18.83 16.85
C SER A 401 6.32 -17.54 16.78
N PRO A 402 6.09 -16.85 17.91
CA PRO A 402 5.29 -15.62 17.92
C PRO A 402 5.95 -14.46 17.19
N LEU A 403 7.28 -14.50 17.02
CA LEU A 403 8.07 -13.45 16.36
C LEU A 403 8.40 -13.79 14.90
N ASN A 404 7.99 -14.96 14.40
CA ASN A 404 8.20 -15.34 13.02
C ASN A 404 7.01 -14.86 12.17
N PHE A 405 7.27 -13.97 11.21
CA PHE A 405 6.26 -13.41 10.30
C PHE A 405 6.21 -14.11 8.94
N GLY A 406 7.06 -15.12 8.70
CA GLY A 406 7.05 -15.94 7.48
C GLY A 406 7.92 -15.43 6.33
N ASN A 407 8.66 -14.33 6.51
CA ASN A 407 9.53 -13.77 5.46
C ASN A 407 10.61 -14.75 4.98
N GLU A 408 11.09 -15.62 5.86
CA GLU A 408 12.10 -16.64 5.54
C GLU A 408 11.56 -17.73 4.59
N TYR A 409 10.24 -17.93 4.57
CA TYR A 409 9.58 -19.01 3.84
C TYR A 409 9.00 -18.55 2.51
N GLN A 410 9.29 -17.31 2.10
CA GLN A 410 8.76 -16.69 0.90
C GLN A 410 9.30 -17.37 -0.37
N ILE A 411 8.40 -17.76 -1.27
CA ILE A 411 8.73 -18.23 -2.61
C ILE A 411 9.04 -17.01 -3.49
N THR A 412 10.33 -16.75 -3.68
CA THR A 412 10.85 -15.60 -4.43
C THR A 412 12.07 -15.99 -5.28
N ILE A 413 12.80 -15.02 -5.84
CA ILE A 413 13.99 -15.25 -6.69
C ILE A 413 15.21 -15.72 -5.92
N THR A 414 15.21 -15.57 -4.59
CA THR A 414 16.32 -15.91 -3.69
C THR A 414 15.82 -16.84 -2.60
N ASP A 415 16.65 -17.79 -2.16
CA ASP A 415 16.38 -18.58 -0.97
C ASP A 415 16.53 -17.69 0.28
N MET A 416 15.39 -17.29 0.85
CA MET A 416 15.34 -16.39 2.00
C MET A 416 15.78 -17.04 3.32
N THR A 417 15.83 -18.38 3.39
CA THR A 417 16.27 -19.09 4.60
C THR A 417 17.79 -18.97 4.81
N THR A 418 18.53 -18.93 3.69
CA THR A 418 19.98 -18.81 3.67
C THR A 418 20.48 -17.40 3.40
N MET A 419 19.64 -16.52 2.85
CA MET A 419 19.99 -15.12 2.57
C MET A 419 20.47 -14.41 3.84
N ARG A 420 21.62 -13.74 3.73
CA ARG A 420 22.15 -12.83 4.75
C ARG A 420 22.40 -11.48 4.09
N LEU A 421 21.98 -10.40 4.76
CA LEU A 421 22.26 -9.06 4.28
C LEU A 421 23.77 -8.81 4.38
N PRO A 422 24.44 -8.39 3.29
CA PRO A 422 25.84 -7.99 3.34
C PRO A 422 26.01 -6.86 4.37
N SER A 423 27.02 -6.96 5.22
CA SER A 423 27.34 -5.89 6.19
C SER A 423 27.62 -4.54 5.52
N GLN A 424 28.08 -4.57 4.27
CA GLN A 424 28.28 -3.39 3.41
C GLN A 424 26.98 -2.61 3.15
N ASN A 425 25.81 -3.23 3.26
CA ASN A 425 24.51 -2.57 3.06
C ASN A 425 23.97 -1.90 4.34
N ILE A 426 24.65 -2.03 5.48
CA ILE A 426 24.22 -1.44 6.77
C ILE A 426 24.70 0.02 6.89
N LEU A 427 25.86 0.34 6.30
CA LEU A 427 26.35 1.71 6.23
C LEU A 427 25.82 2.36 4.95
N PRO A 428 25.27 3.58 5.02
CA PRO A 428 24.92 4.32 3.81
C PRO A 428 26.20 4.54 3.01
N SER A 429 26.18 4.09 1.74
CA SER A 429 27.21 4.36 0.74
C SER A 429 27.32 5.84 0.41
#